data_AF-A0A7X7MM13-F1
#
_entry.id   AF-A0A7X7MM13-F1
#
_cell.length_a   1.000
_cell.length_b   1.000
_cell.length_c   1.000
_cell.angle_alpha   90.00
_cell.angle_beta   90.00
_cell.angle_gamma   90.00
#
_symmetry.space_group_name_H-M   'P 1'
#
loop_
_entity.id
_entity.type
_entity.pdbx_description
1 polymer ?
#
loop_
_entity_poly.entity_id
_entity_poly.type
_entity_poly.pdbx_seq_one_letter_code
_entity_poly.pdbx_strand_id
1 'polypeptide(L)'
;MGDKKQAQDRFTVLRERAKELNCLYQVEELLGNDRLSLPQIFKELIVIIPFGWQYPKLCQVRIVHEDAVYEPPQYTPTHWAETVPIKEEDRVVGFIEVSYSSEVPASREGIFLQKEMKLIRTIAERIGQTIFHRKLEKLLKDWESTHRALAAKSHHEWMVIVDLLRRTDEKLYLYTSRKMLYYLFRSGVKEARQLLNTFGSELAPPHGDGSADSNCPSHKQTRESIFAVSDQVFAIASQHLSDADILENVHKWIQENKLSFLIKAVDSGNTPLNQIVDAILRYRALTGSDTTLA
;
A
#
# COMPACT_ATOMS: atom_id res chain seq x y z
N MET A 1 25.73 -53.11 -12.22
CA MET A 1 25.37 -52.14 -13.30
C MET A 1 24.19 -51.24 -12.93
N GLY A 2 23.21 -51.70 -12.13
CA GLY A 2 22.09 -50.87 -11.67
C GLY A 2 22.48 -49.72 -10.73
N ASP A 3 23.39 -49.97 -9.79
CA ASP A 3 23.77 -48.98 -8.75
C ASP A 3 24.50 -47.74 -9.32
N LYS A 4 25.39 -47.94 -10.30
CA LYS A 4 26.07 -46.84 -11.01
C LYS A 4 25.10 -46.01 -11.86
N LYS A 5 24.08 -46.64 -12.45
CA LYS A 5 23.05 -45.94 -13.24
C LYS A 5 22.13 -45.13 -12.33
N GLN A 6 21.74 -45.69 -11.19
CA GLN A 6 20.88 -45.04 -10.20
C GLN A 6 21.59 -43.85 -9.52
N ALA A 7 22.88 -43.98 -9.22
CA ALA A 7 23.71 -42.86 -8.76
C ALA A 7 23.82 -41.75 -9.81
N GLN A 8 24.09 -42.12 -11.07
CA GLN A 8 24.19 -41.16 -12.17
C GLN A 8 22.88 -40.40 -12.39
N ASP A 9 21.74 -41.09 -12.38
CA ASP A 9 20.41 -40.48 -12.50
C ASP A 9 20.16 -39.50 -11.35
N ARG A 10 20.53 -39.86 -10.11
CA ARG A 10 20.39 -38.97 -8.95
C ARG A 10 21.27 -37.71 -9.05
N PHE A 11 22.51 -37.84 -9.54
CA PHE A 11 23.39 -36.70 -9.79
C PHE A 11 22.83 -35.77 -10.87
N THR A 12 22.23 -36.31 -11.94
CA THR A 12 21.61 -35.48 -12.99
C THR A 12 20.43 -34.68 -12.46
N VAL A 13 19.53 -35.29 -11.67
CA VAL A 13 18.39 -34.59 -11.05
C VAL A 13 18.86 -33.47 -10.13
N LEU A 14 19.87 -33.70 -9.30
CA LEU A 14 20.42 -32.67 -8.40
C LEU A 14 21.04 -31.52 -9.17
N ARG A 15 21.77 -31.81 -10.25
CA ARG A 15 22.37 -30.78 -11.10
C ARG A 15 21.30 -29.91 -11.77
N GLU A 16 20.23 -30.53 -12.25
CA GLU A 16 19.11 -29.82 -12.86
C GLU A 16 18.37 -28.93 -11.85
N ARG A 17 18.19 -29.39 -10.60
CA ARG A 17 17.64 -28.56 -9.52
C ARG A 17 18.54 -27.40 -9.14
N ALA A 18 19.85 -27.61 -9.10
CA ALA A 18 20.81 -26.55 -8.81
C ALA A 18 20.78 -25.44 -9.88
N LYS A 19 20.62 -25.82 -11.17
CA LYS A 19 20.44 -24.85 -12.26
C LYS A 19 19.17 -24.01 -12.09
N GLU A 20 18.03 -24.66 -11.84
CA GLU A 20 16.75 -23.98 -11.61
C GLU A 20 16.85 -22.98 -10.45
N LEU A 21 17.43 -23.41 -9.32
CA LEU A 21 17.59 -22.57 -8.15
C LEU A 21 18.54 -21.39 -8.41
N ASN A 22 19.66 -21.63 -9.08
CA ASN A 22 20.62 -20.59 -9.41
C ASN A 22 20.01 -19.55 -10.36
N CYS A 23 19.24 -19.98 -11.35
CA CYS A 23 18.50 -19.09 -12.24
C CYS A 23 17.52 -18.22 -11.45
N LEU A 24 16.70 -18.81 -10.58
CA LEU A 24 15.76 -18.05 -9.75
C LEU A 24 16.49 -17.06 -8.83
N TYR A 25 17.58 -17.48 -8.18
CA TYR A 25 18.36 -16.59 -7.32
C TYR A 25 18.88 -15.36 -8.08
N GLN A 26 19.46 -15.56 -9.26
CA GLN A 26 19.96 -14.45 -10.09
C GLN A 26 18.84 -13.55 -10.60
N VAL A 27 17.68 -14.12 -10.94
CA VAL A 27 16.49 -13.34 -11.31
C VAL A 27 16.02 -12.49 -10.14
N GLU A 28 15.92 -13.05 -8.93
CA GLU A 28 15.53 -12.30 -7.73
C GLU A 28 16.52 -11.19 -7.37
N GLU A 29 17.83 -11.46 -7.47
CA GLU A 29 18.88 -10.47 -7.22
C GLU A 29 18.78 -9.27 -8.18
N LEU A 30 18.53 -9.54 -9.47
CA LEU A 30 18.31 -8.48 -10.46
C LEU A 30 17.01 -7.70 -10.22
N LEU A 31 15.91 -8.40 -9.95
CA LEU A 31 14.61 -7.78 -9.72
C LEU A 31 14.59 -6.93 -8.44
N GLY A 32 15.34 -7.33 -7.41
CA GLY A 32 15.50 -6.59 -6.15
C GLY A 32 16.47 -5.42 -6.21
N ASN A 33 17.12 -5.16 -7.35
CA ASN A 33 18.11 -4.09 -7.46
C ASN A 33 17.47 -2.74 -7.85
N ASP A 34 17.10 -1.95 -6.84
CA ASP A 34 16.43 -0.64 -7.02
C ASP A 34 17.30 0.44 -7.67
N ARG A 35 18.59 0.18 -7.87
CA ARG A 35 19.48 1.09 -8.61
C ARG A 35 19.34 0.96 -10.12
N LEU A 36 18.86 -0.19 -10.60
CA LEU A 36 18.67 -0.47 -12.02
C LEU A 36 17.26 -0.09 -12.46
N SER A 37 17.14 0.53 -13.62
CA SER A 37 15.85 0.74 -14.28
C SER A 37 15.27 -0.57 -14.81
N LEU A 38 13.93 -0.66 -14.96
CA LEU A 38 13.28 -1.83 -15.56
C LEU A 38 13.88 -2.23 -16.92
N PRO A 39 14.16 -1.29 -17.86
CA PRO A 39 14.84 -1.62 -19.11
C PRO A 39 16.22 -2.27 -18.94
N GLN A 40 17.00 -1.85 -17.93
CA GLN A 40 18.29 -2.47 -17.63
C GLN A 40 18.11 -3.88 -17.08
N ILE A 41 17.17 -4.06 -16.15
CA ILE A 41 16.84 -5.37 -15.59
C ILE A 41 16.40 -6.33 -16.69
N PHE A 42 15.51 -5.92 -17.60
CA PHE A 42 15.05 -6.77 -18.69
C PHE A 42 16.18 -7.20 -19.63
N LYS A 43 17.14 -6.31 -19.91
CA LYS A 43 18.34 -6.65 -20.71
C LYS A 43 19.23 -7.69 -20.03
N GLU A 44 19.37 -7.63 -18.71
CA GLU A 44 20.13 -8.65 -17.98
C GLU A 44 19.35 -9.96 -17.85
N LEU A 45 18.03 -9.90 -17.64
CA LEU A 45 17.18 -11.08 -17.53
C LEU A 45 17.19 -11.94 -18.81
N ILE A 46 17.14 -11.34 -20.00
CA ILE A 46 17.21 -12.11 -21.26
C ILE A 46 18.54 -12.87 -21.44
N VAL A 47 19.60 -12.49 -20.71
CA VAL A 47 20.90 -13.17 -20.70
C VAL A 47 20.94 -14.28 -19.66
N ILE A 48 20.32 -14.07 -18.49
CA ILE A 48 20.39 -15.01 -17.36
C ILE A 48 19.41 -16.18 -17.50
N ILE A 49 18.17 -15.91 -17.91
CA ILE A 49 17.09 -16.90 -17.97
C ILE A 49 17.46 -18.16 -18.78
N PRO A 50 18.16 -18.08 -19.93
CA PRO A 50 18.62 -19.26 -20.67
C PRO A 50 19.37 -20.31 -19.83
N PHE A 51 20.12 -19.91 -18.80
CA PHE A 51 20.90 -20.83 -17.97
C PHE A 51 20.04 -21.77 -17.10
N GLY A 52 18.76 -21.43 -16.89
CA GLY A 52 17.78 -22.28 -16.20
C GLY A 52 17.19 -23.40 -17.06
N TRP A 53 17.41 -23.40 -18.38
CA TRP A 53 16.81 -24.35 -19.32
C TRP A 53 17.73 -25.54 -19.62
N GLN A 54 17.14 -26.60 -20.18
CA GLN A 54 17.84 -27.83 -20.55
C GLN A 54 18.94 -27.59 -21.58
N TYR A 55 18.69 -26.70 -22.55
CA TYR A 55 19.63 -26.33 -23.61
C TYR A 55 19.95 -24.81 -23.60
N PRO A 56 20.75 -24.30 -22.64
CA PRO A 56 20.98 -22.86 -22.49
C PRO A 56 21.57 -22.17 -23.72
N LYS A 57 22.40 -22.88 -24.49
CA LYS A 57 23.03 -22.33 -25.70
C LYS A 57 22.07 -22.10 -26.86
N LEU A 58 20.96 -22.83 -26.86
CA LEU A 58 19.93 -22.74 -27.90
C LEU A 58 18.74 -21.89 -27.43
N CYS A 59 18.59 -21.76 -26.11
CA CYS A 59 17.53 -21.00 -25.46
C CYS A 59 17.73 -19.50 -25.66
N GLN A 60 16.70 -18.83 -26.16
CA GLN A 60 16.64 -17.39 -26.33
C GLN A 60 15.38 -16.86 -25.63
N VAL A 61 15.47 -15.64 -25.11
CA VAL A 61 14.39 -15.03 -24.33
C VAL A 61 14.04 -13.67 -24.92
N ARG A 62 12.75 -13.42 -25.04
CA ARG A 62 12.20 -12.12 -25.38
C ARG A 62 11.29 -11.67 -24.25
N ILE A 63 11.45 -10.43 -23.82
CA ILE A 63 10.53 -9.76 -22.89
C ILE A 63 9.90 -8.60 -23.63
N VAL A 64 8.59 -8.52 -23.60
CA VAL A 64 7.83 -7.36 -24.08
C VAL A 64 7.14 -6.74 -22.88
N HIS A 65 7.34 -5.43 -22.72
CA HIS A 65 6.73 -4.65 -21.66
C HIS A 65 6.23 -3.34 -22.25
N GLU A 66 4.92 -3.12 -22.22
CA GLU A 66 4.25 -2.02 -22.93
C GLU A 66 4.67 -2.01 -24.42
N ASP A 67 5.26 -0.91 -24.90
CA ASP A 67 5.71 -0.76 -26.29
C ASP A 67 7.19 -1.15 -26.51
N ALA A 68 7.88 -1.61 -25.45
CA ALA A 68 9.30 -1.92 -25.50
C ALA A 68 9.55 -3.43 -25.63
N VAL A 69 10.44 -3.80 -26.55
CA VAL A 69 10.88 -5.18 -26.79
C VAL A 69 12.34 -5.33 -26.37
N TYR A 70 12.62 -6.37 -25.59
CA TYR A 70 13.94 -6.75 -25.11
C TYR A 70 14.25 -8.15 -25.61
N GLU A 71 15.23 -8.26 -26.51
CA GLU A 71 15.63 -9.51 -27.13
C GLU A 71 17.14 -9.52 -27.42
N PRO A 72 17.76 -10.71 -27.51
CA PRO A 72 19.18 -10.81 -27.86
C PRO A 72 19.43 -10.33 -29.31
N PRO A 73 20.64 -9.84 -29.65
CA PRO A 73 20.94 -9.29 -30.98
C PRO A 73 20.72 -10.24 -32.17
N GLN A 74 20.65 -11.56 -31.93
CA GLN A 74 20.47 -12.60 -32.96
C GLN A 74 19.16 -13.37 -32.76
N TYR A 75 18.16 -12.74 -32.13
CA TYR A 75 16.88 -13.38 -31.88
C TYR A 75 16.20 -13.83 -33.19
N THR A 76 15.79 -15.09 -33.25
CA THR A 76 15.08 -15.65 -34.40
C THR A 76 13.76 -16.25 -33.94
N PRO A 77 12.58 -15.71 -34.31
CA PRO A 77 11.30 -16.30 -33.90
C PRO A 77 11.19 -17.75 -34.39
N THR A 78 10.84 -18.67 -33.50
CA THR A 78 10.63 -20.09 -33.84
C THR A 78 9.28 -20.57 -33.31
N HIS A 79 8.82 -21.71 -33.83
CA HIS A 79 7.61 -22.37 -33.34
C HIS A 79 7.85 -23.15 -32.03
N TRP A 80 9.12 -23.32 -31.63
CA TRP A 80 9.52 -23.93 -30.38
C TRP A 80 9.56 -22.89 -29.25
N ALA A 81 8.42 -22.23 -29.03
CA ALA A 81 8.30 -21.12 -28.10
C ALA A 81 7.22 -21.37 -27.05
N GLU A 82 7.45 -20.88 -25.84
CA GLU A 82 6.45 -20.74 -24.78
C GLU A 82 6.35 -19.28 -24.39
N THR A 83 5.12 -18.76 -24.35
CA THR A 83 4.83 -17.37 -24.01
C THR A 83 3.95 -17.30 -22.78
N VAL A 84 4.37 -16.51 -21.79
CA VAL A 84 3.64 -16.30 -20.54
C VAL A 84 3.36 -14.79 -20.36
N PRO A 85 2.11 -14.39 -20.07
CA PRO A 85 1.79 -12.99 -19.82
C PRO A 85 2.42 -12.49 -18.52
N ILE A 86 2.94 -11.27 -18.57
CA ILE A 86 3.35 -10.50 -17.39
C ILE A 86 2.14 -9.68 -16.94
N LYS A 87 1.76 -9.80 -15.68
CA LYS A 87 0.57 -9.15 -15.11
C LYS A 87 0.94 -8.22 -13.96
N GLU A 88 0.38 -7.02 -13.98
CA GLU A 88 0.22 -6.16 -12.80
C GLU A 88 -1.16 -6.48 -12.21
N GLU A 89 -1.20 -7.18 -11.07
CA GLU A 89 -2.44 -7.75 -10.52
C GLU A 89 -3.17 -8.61 -11.58
N ASP A 90 -4.31 -8.14 -12.10
CA ASP A 90 -5.09 -8.81 -13.15
C ASP A 90 -4.87 -8.23 -14.56
N ARG A 91 -4.14 -7.12 -14.69
CA ARG A 91 -3.91 -6.45 -15.98
C ARG A 91 -2.64 -7.00 -16.64
N VAL A 92 -2.79 -7.50 -17.87
CA VAL A 92 -1.63 -7.86 -18.71
C VAL A 92 -0.92 -6.60 -19.18
N VAL A 93 0.37 -6.48 -18.86
CA VAL A 93 1.23 -5.34 -19.25
C VAL A 93 2.32 -5.73 -20.25
N GLY A 94 2.42 -7.02 -20.56
CA GLY A 94 3.45 -7.55 -21.42
C GLY A 94 3.47 -9.07 -21.42
N PHE A 95 4.57 -9.64 -21.91
CA PHE A 95 4.81 -11.07 -21.87
C PHE A 95 6.31 -11.38 -21.84
N ILE A 96 6.63 -12.55 -21.30
CA ILE A 96 7.93 -13.19 -21.47
C ILE A 96 7.75 -14.38 -22.39
N GLU A 97 8.68 -14.54 -23.33
CA GLU A 97 8.74 -15.64 -24.26
C GLU A 97 10.09 -16.31 -24.16
N VAL A 98 10.09 -17.64 -24.07
CA VAL A 98 11.30 -18.46 -24.14
C VAL A 98 11.16 -19.37 -25.35
N SER A 99 12.20 -19.42 -26.19
CA SER A 99 12.22 -20.28 -27.37
C SER A 99 13.57 -20.94 -27.60
N TYR A 100 13.60 -22.01 -28.41
CA TYR A 100 14.84 -22.59 -28.90
C TYR A 100 15.11 -22.14 -30.34
N SER A 101 16.35 -21.73 -30.61
CA SER A 101 16.81 -21.25 -31.93
C SER A 101 16.94 -22.36 -32.99
N SER A 102 16.94 -23.63 -32.57
CA SER A 102 16.94 -24.80 -33.45
C SER A 102 16.09 -25.92 -32.85
N GLU A 103 15.80 -26.95 -33.65
CA GLU A 103 15.09 -28.14 -33.18
C GLU A 103 15.85 -28.79 -32.01
N VAL A 104 15.13 -29.09 -30.95
CA VAL A 104 15.63 -29.84 -29.79
C VAL A 104 14.90 -31.17 -29.68
N PRO A 105 15.53 -32.22 -29.14
CA PRO A 105 14.88 -33.52 -28.97
C PRO A 105 13.58 -33.39 -28.16
N ALA A 106 12.46 -33.73 -28.78
CA ALA A 106 11.17 -33.70 -28.11
C ALA A 106 11.17 -34.68 -26.93
N SER A 107 10.79 -34.18 -25.75
CA SER A 107 10.57 -35.02 -24.58
C SER A 107 9.17 -35.64 -24.65
N ARG A 108 8.87 -36.61 -23.77
CA ARG A 108 7.50 -37.12 -23.61
C ARG A 108 6.50 -36.02 -23.18
N GLU A 109 7.00 -34.91 -22.64
CA GLU A 109 6.21 -33.79 -22.12
C GLU A 109 6.09 -32.62 -23.12
N GLY A 110 6.68 -32.74 -24.30
CA GLY A 110 6.77 -31.68 -25.31
C GLY A 110 8.18 -31.11 -25.45
N ILE A 111 8.27 -29.90 -26.01
CA ILE A 111 9.54 -29.19 -26.28
C ILE A 111 10.18 -28.68 -24.98
N PHE A 112 9.34 -28.24 -24.04
CA PHE A 112 9.74 -27.79 -22.70
C PHE A 112 9.28 -28.80 -21.65
N LEU A 113 10.09 -28.97 -20.62
CA LEU A 113 9.76 -29.81 -19.46
C LEU A 113 8.76 -29.09 -18.54
N GLN A 114 7.95 -29.84 -17.79
CA GLN A 114 6.98 -29.22 -16.85
C GLN A 114 7.66 -28.29 -15.82
N LYS A 115 8.89 -28.60 -15.44
CA LYS A 115 9.71 -27.76 -14.54
C LYS A 115 10.10 -26.41 -15.17
N GLU A 116 10.39 -26.39 -16.48
CA GLU A 116 10.74 -25.19 -17.24
C GLU A 116 9.51 -24.30 -17.44
N MET A 117 8.38 -24.92 -17.77
CA MET A 117 7.08 -24.25 -17.86
C MET A 117 6.69 -23.59 -16.53
N LYS A 118 6.95 -24.27 -15.41
CA LYS A 118 6.76 -23.69 -14.08
C LYS A 118 7.75 -22.53 -13.83
N LEU A 119 9.01 -22.69 -14.23
CA LEU A 119 10.05 -21.68 -14.04
C LEU A 119 9.72 -20.37 -14.77
N ILE A 120 9.37 -20.40 -16.05
CA ILE A 120 8.98 -19.19 -16.81
C ILE A 120 7.75 -18.51 -16.20
N ARG A 121 6.76 -19.29 -15.72
CA ARG A 121 5.57 -18.75 -15.04
C ARG A 121 5.93 -18.02 -13.75
N THR A 122 6.79 -18.61 -12.94
CA THR A 122 7.29 -17.97 -11.73
C THR A 122 8.07 -16.70 -12.07
N ILE A 123 8.95 -16.72 -13.07
CA ILE A 123 9.70 -15.53 -13.48
C ILE A 123 8.74 -14.42 -13.97
N ALA A 124 7.73 -14.75 -14.78
CA ALA A 124 6.74 -13.79 -15.25
C ALA A 124 5.96 -13.13 -14.10
N GLU A 125 5.57 -13.92 -13.10
CA GLU A 125 4.89 -13.46 -11.89
C GLU A 125 5.79 -12.51 -11.08
N ARG A 126 7.05 -12.87 -10.89
CA ARG A 126 8.02 -12.04 -10.14
C ARG A 126 8.31 -10.73 -10.86
N ILE A 127 8.47 -10.75 -12.18
CA ILE A 127 8.59 -9.53 -13.00
C ILE A 127 7.36 -8.63 -12.78
N GLY A 128 6.15 -9.20 -12.88
CA GLY A 128 4.90 -8.45 -12.67
C GLY A 128 4.81 -7.80 -11.29
N GLN A 129 5.15 -8.55 -10.24
CA GLN A 129 5.19 -8.05 -8.86
C GLN A 129 6.19 -6.89 -8.70
N THR A 130 7.39 -7.00 -9.26
CA THR A 130 8.41 -5.95 -9.20
C THR A 130 7.99 -4.69 -9.94
N ILE A 131 7.40 -4.81 -11.14
CA ILE A 131 6.88 -3.67 -11.89
C ILE A 131 5.82 -2.93 -11.06
N PHE A 132 4.85 -3.68 -10.52
CA PHE A 132 3.77 -3.13 -9.70
C PHE A 132 4.32 -2.43 -8.45
N HIS A 133 5.25 -3.06 -7.74
CA HIS A 133 5.87 -2.49 -6.55
C HIS A 133 6.56 -1.15 -6.85
N ARG A 134 7.39 -1.10 -7.90
CA ARG A 134 8.08 0.13 -8.30
C ARG A 134 7.13 1.24 -8.76
N LYS A 135 6.03 0.87 -9.41
CA LYS A 135 4.97 1.81 -9.80
C LYS A 135 4.29 2.40 -8.57
N LEU A 136 3.96 1.60 -7.56
CA LEU A 136 3.42 2.08 -6.29
C LEU A 136 4.40 3.01 -5.57
N GLU A 137 5.68 2.62 -5.46
CA GLU A 137 6.69 3.48 -4.84
C GLU A 137 6.84 4.82 -5.57
N LYS A 138 6.81 4.80 -6.90
CA LYS A 138 6.87 6.03 -7.71
C LYS A 138 5.64 6.90 -7.46
N LEU A 139 4.43 6.32 -7.45
CA LEU A 139 3.20 7.04 -7.14
C LEU A 139 3.23 7.65 -5.74
N LEU A 140 3.75 6.93 -4.74
CA LEU A 140 3.91 7.46 -3.39
C LEU A 140 4.91 8.61 -3.34
N LYS A 141 6.07 8.50 -4.00
CA LYS A 141 7.07 9.58 -4.09
C LYS A 141 6.54 10.80 -4.86
N ASP A 142 5.79 10.59 -5.94
CA ASP A 142 5.16 11.64 -6.71
C ASP A 142 4.04 12.31 -5.89
N TRP A 143 3.26 11.53 -5.14
CA TRP A 143 2.27 12.05 -4.20
C TRP A 143 2.92 12.84 -3.08
N GLU A 144 3.99 12.34 -2.45
CA GLU A 144 4.73 13.06 -1.43
C GLU A 144 5.38 14.33 -1.97
N SER A 145 5.94 14.32 -3.19
CA SER A 145 6.60 15.50 -3.76
C SER A 145 5.60 16.56 -4.21
N THR A 146 4.47 16.16 -4.80
CA THR A 146 3.35 17.07 -5.08
C THR A 146 2.75 17.61 -3.78
N HIS A 147 2.60 16.77 -2.76
CA HIS A 147 2.08 17.18 -1.47
C HIS A 147 3.07 18.09 -0.72
N ARG A 148 4.37 17.80 -0.73
CA ARG A 148 5.42 18.70 -0.21
C ARG A 148 5.49 20.00 -1.00
N ALA A 149 5.30 19.98 -2.32
CA ALA A 149 5.28 21.19 -3.13
C ALA A 149 4.01 22.03 -2.91
N LEU A 150 2.88 21.39 -2.57
CA LEU A 150 1.63 22.05 -2.16
C LEU A 150 1.74 22.60 -0.74
N ALA A 151 2.30 21.83 0.19
CA ALA A 151 2.58 22.21 1.58
C ALA A 151 3.60 23.35 1.65
N ALA A 152 4.69 23.27 0.90
CA ALA A 152 5.71 24.32 0.80
C ALA A 152 5.21 25.60 0.10
N LYS A 153 4.05 25.56 -0.57
CA LYS A 153 3.51 26.71 -1.29
C LYS A 153 2.52 27.57 -0.54
N SER A 154 1.89 27.15 0.58
CA SER A 154 1.09 28.01 1.49
C SER A 154 0.05 27.22 2.30
N HIS A 155 0.09 27.34 3.63
CA HIS A 155 -1.07 27.52 4.53
C HIS A 155 -2.18 26.44 4.65
N HIS A 156 -2.13 25.26 4.02
CA HIS A 156 -3.32 24.38 3.96
C HIS A 156 -3.10 22.90 4.35
N GLU A 157 -2.03 22.56 5.06
CA GLU A 157 -1.79 21.17 5.50
C GLU A 157 -2.96 20.61 6.33
N TRP A 158 -3.51 21.41 7.24
CA TRP A 158 -4.66 21.01 8.04
C TRP A 158 -5.92 20.78 7.20
N MET A 159 -6.12 21.52 6.11
CA MET A 159 -7.27 21.32 5.22
C MET A 159 -7.24 19.96 4.55
N VAL A 160 -6.05 19.47 4.20
CA VAL A 160 -5.91 18.14 3.60
C VAL A 160 -6.21 17.04 4.62
N ILE A 161 -5.74 17.20 5.85
CA ILE A 161 -6.07 16.26 6.93
C ILE A 161 -7.59 16.23 7.17
N VAL A 162 -8.23 17.40 7.20
CA VAL A 162 -9.68 17.52 7.40
C VAL A 162 -10.47 16.92 6.21
N ASP A 163 -10.06 17.16 4.96
CA ASP A 163 -10.70 16.54 3.78
C ASP A 163 -10.50 15.02 3.73
N LEU A 164 -9.31 14.54 4.13
CA LEU A 164 -9.05 13.10 4.25
C LEU A 164 -9.96 12.48 5.31
N LEU A 165 -10.01 13.06 6.52
CA LEU A 165 -10.89 12.60 7.59
C LEU A 165 -12.35 12.55 7.14
N ARG A 166 -12.81 13.58 6.40
CA ARG A 166 -14.16 13.63 5.85
C ARG A 166 -14.48 12.43 4.95
N ARG A 167 -13.50 11.94 4.16
CA ARG A 167 -13.68 10.83 3.22
C ARG A 167 -13.46 9.45 3.83
N THR A 168 -12.57 9.35 4.81
CA THR A 168 -12.14 8.05 5.37
C THR A 168 -12.80 7.69 6.69
N ASP A 169 -13.03 8.66 7.58
CA ASP A 169 -13.57 8.44 8.92
C ASP A 169 -14.49 9.58 9.36
N GLU A 170 -15.77 9.44 9.00
CA GLU A 170 -16.83 10.39 9.36
C GLU A 170 -16.92 10.63 10.87
N LYS A 171 -16.70 9.60 11.70
CA LYS A 171 -16.81 9.74 13.16
C LYS A 171 -15.68 10.60 13.71
N LEU A 172 -14.46 10.37 13.25
CA LEU A 172 -13.28 11.15 13.64
C LEU A 172 -13.35 12.58 13.11
N TYR A 173 -13.86 12.77 11.90
CA TYR A 173 -14.12 14.10 11.33
C TYR A 173 -15.12 14.90 12.19
N LEU A 174 -16.26 14.30 12.57
CA LEU A 174 -17.23 14.97 13.45
C LEU A 174 -16.67 15.25 14.84
N TYR A 175 -15.86 14.34 15.39
CA TYR A 175 -15.19 14.53 16.67
C TYR A 175 -14.21 15.72 16.65
N THR A 176 -13.36 15.79 15.62
CA THR A 176 -12.36 16.86 15.46
C THR A 176 -13.02 18.21 15.16
N SER A 177 -14.05 18.24 14.30
CA SER A 177 -14.90 19.42 14.06
C SER A 177 -15.49 19.96 15.37
N ARG A 178 -16.06 19.08 16.19
CA ARG A 178 -16.64 19.47 17.48
C ARG A 178 -15.60 20.04 18.46
N LYS A 179 -14.44 19.40 18.56
CA LYS A 179 -13.33 19.91 19.39
C LYS A 179 -12.86 21.29 18.90
N MET A 180 -12.81 21.50 17.58
CA MET A 180 -12.50 22.79 16.98
C MET A 180 -13.52 23.86 17.37
N LEU A 181 -14.81 23.55 17.28
CA LEU A 181 -15.87 24.46 17.67
C LEU A 181 -15.76 24.91 19.14
N TYR A 182 -15.50 23.97 20.05
CA TYR A 182 -15.30 24.32 21.46
C TYR A 182 -14.03 25.11 21.71
N TYR A 183 -12.96 24.82 20.98
CA TYR A 183 -11.72 25.59 21.06
C TYR A 183 -11.97 27.04 20.65
N LEU A 184 -12.60 27.26 19.50
CA LEU A 184 -12.98 28.61 19.02
C LEU A 184 -13.91 29.35 19.99
N PHE A 185 -14.87 28.65 20.59
CA PHE A 185 -15.74 29.22 21.61
C PHE A 185 -14.97 29.68 22.85
N ARG A 186 -14.03 28.86 23.35
CA ARG A 186 -13.17 29.19 24.50
C ARG A 186 -12.21 30.33 24.18
N SER A 187 -11.78 30.46 22.92
CA SER A 187 -10.97 31.57 22.42
C SER A 187 -11.75 32.88 22.24
N GLY A 188 -13.08 32.88 22.47
CA GLY A 188 -13.90 34.09 22.47
C GLY A 188 -14.47 34.51 21.10
N VAL A 189 -14.42 33.62 20.10
CA VAL A 189 -14.96 33.89 18.75
C VAL A 189 -16.49 33.94 18.79
N LYS A 190 -17.09 35.04 18.32
CA LYS A 190 -18.55 35.28 18.43
C LYS A 190 -19.35 34.41 17.47
N GLU A 191 -18.78 34.11 16.32
CA GLU A 191 -19.29 33.27 15.25
C GLU A 191 -19.42 31.82 15.73
N ALA A 192 -18.44 31.32 16.50
CA ALA A 192 -18.49 30.00 17.13
C ALA A 192 -19.62 29.89 18.16
N ARG A 193 -19.91 30.98 18.89
CA ARG A 193 -21.05 31.04 19.83
C ARG A 193 -22.40 30.98 19.12
N GLN A 194 -22.51 31.59 17.95
CA GLN A 194 -23.73 31.52 17.13
C GLN A 194 -23.95 30.10 16.58
N LEU A 195 -22.89 29.45 16.10
CA LEU A 195 -22.96 28.05 15.67
C LEU A 195 -23.32 27.11 16.82
N LEU A 196 -22.75 27.31 18.00
CA LEU A 196 -23.08 26.52 19.18
C LEU A 196 -24.53 26.73 19.65
N ASN A 197 -25.08 27.93 19.53
CA ASN A 197 -26.48 28.17 19.88
C ASN A 197 -27.45 27.58 18.85
N THR A 198 -27.05 27.53 17.58
CA THR A 198 -27.89 27.03 16.47
C THR A 198 -27.85 25.51 16.38
N PHE A 199 -26.71 24.89 16.67
CA PHE A 199 -26.45 23.46 16.46
C PHE A 199 -25.95 22.71 17.71
N GLY A 200 -25.87 23.38 18.87
CA GLY A 200 -25.28 22.82 20.09
C GLY A 200 -26.07 21.68 20.73
N SER A 201 -27.37 21.59 20.46
CA SER A 201 -28.18 20.44 20.89
C SER A 201 -27.83 19.16 20.11
N GLU A 202 -27.28 19.29 18.89
CA GLU A 202 -27.01 18.17 17.98
C GLU A 202 -25.56 17.70 18.05
N LEU A 203 -24.65 18.62 18.40
CA LEU A 203 -23.25 18.33 18.67
C LEU A 203 -22.99 18.01 20.16
N ALA A 204 -23.99 17.94 21.04
CA ALA A 204 -23.81 17.59 22.46
C ALA A 204 -23.36 16.11 22.62
N PRO A 205 -22.64 15.73 23.71
CA PRO A 205 -22.32 14.33 23.93
C PRO A 205 -23.61 13.58 24.34
N PRO A 206 -23.76 12.29 24.02
CA PRO A 206 -24.85 11.48 24.58
C PRO A 206 -24.79 11.36 26.11
N HIS A 207 -23.66 11.73 26.71
CA HIS A 207 -23.38 11.65 28.14
C HIS A 207 -22.85 13.00 28.63
N GLY A 208 -23.77 13.86 29.04
CA GLY A 208 -23.49 15.13 29.68
C GLY A 208 -24.75 15.55 30.42
N ASP A 209 -24.69 15.44 31.74
CA ASP A 209 -25.78 15.49 32.72
C ASP A 209 -26.40 16.90 32.87
N GLY A 210 -26.82 17.52 31.77
CA GLY A 210 -27.25 18.92 31.78
C GLY A 210 -28.05 19.42 30.59
N SER A 211 -28.53 18.56 29.68
CA SER A 211 -29.63 18.93 28.80
C SER A 211 -30.91 18.72 29.58
N ALA A 212 -31.58 19.82 29.94
CA ALA A 212 -32.94 19.77 30.46
C ALA A 212 -33.78 18.77 29.68
N ASP A 213 -34.55 17.94 30.39
CA ASP A 213 -35.52 16.96 29.90
C ASP A 213 -36.61 17.63 29.03
N SER A 214 -36.22 18.15 27.87
CA SER A 214 -37.14 18.51 26.81
C SER A 214 -37.41 17.24 26.03
N ASN A 215 -38.43 16.50 26.47
CA ASN A 215 -39.07 15.43 25.71
C ASN A 215 -39.83 16.03 24.51
N CYS A 216 -39.09 16.63 23.58
CA CYS A 216 -39.59 17.11 22.31
C CYS A 216 -38.95 16.27 21.20
N PRO A 217 -39.73 15.85 20.18
CA PRO A 217 -39.18 15.10 19.07
C PRO A 217 -38.12 15.94 18.34
N SER A 218 -36.87 15.50 18.37
CA SER A 218 -35.79 16.13 17.62
C SER A 218 -36.00 15.86 16.13
N HIS A 219 -35.98 16.93 15.33
CA HIS A 219 -36.08 16.81 13.88
C HIS A 219 -34.85 16.05 13.38
N LYS A 220 -35.02 14.88 12.77
CA LYS A 220 -33.92 14.13 12.14
C LYS A 220 -33.34 14.98 11.02
N GLN A 221 -32.22 15.64 11.28
CA GLN A 221 -31.49 16.35 10.23
C GLN A 221 -30.82 15.37 9.28
N THR A 222 -30.77 15.75 8.01
CA THR A 222 -30.09 15.00 6.96
C THR A 222 -28.58 15.01 7.21
N ARG A 223 -27.91 13.88 6.93
CA ARG A 223 -26.44 13.73 7.01
C ARG A 223 -25.69 14.91 6.41
N GLU A 224 -26.15 15.43 5.28
CA GLU A 224 -25.56 16.58 4.56
C GLU A 224 -25.53 17.88 5.39
N SER A 225 -26.54 18.12 6.23
CA SER A 225 -26.61 19.29 7.12
C SER A 225 -25.49 19.27 8.16
N ILE A 226 -25.22 18.10 8.75
CA ILE A 226 -24.21 17.91 9.80
C ILE A 226 -22.79 18.13 9.26
N PHE A 227 -22.52 17.66 8.03
CA PHE A 227 -21.25 17.93 7.35
C PHE A 227 -21.11 19.40 6.97
N ALA A 228 -22.18 20.05 6.49
CA ALA A 228 -22.12 21.48 6.16
C ALA A 228 -21.79 22.35 7.37
N VAL A 229 -22.34 22.04 8.55
CA VAL A 229 -22.00 22.73 9.81
C VAL A 229 -20.54 22.48 10.18
N SER A 230 -20.05 21.25 10.01
CA SER A 230 -18.65 20.91 10.32
C SER A 230 -17.66 21.62 9.39
N ASP A 231 -17.98 21.73 8.10
CA ASP A 231 -17.19 22.51 7.14
C ASP A 231 -17.15 24.00 7.54
N GLN A 232 -18.26 24.56 8.02
CA GLN A 232 -18.32 25.95 8.51
C GLN A 232 -17.43 26.18 9.74
N VAL A 233 -17.32 25.20 10.65
CA VAL A 233 -16.43 25.33 11.82
C VAL A 233 -14.99 25.53 11.39
N PHE A 234 -14.51 24.74 10.44
CA PHE A 234 -13.15 24.86 9.92
C PHE A 234 -12.95 26.11 9.07
N ALA A 235 -13.97 26.57 8.35
CA ALA A 235 -13.94 27.85 7.66
C ALA A 235 -13.76 29.02 8.64
N ILE A 236 -14.47 29.02 9.77
CA ILE A 236 -14.29 30.02 10.83
C ILE A 236 -12.91 29.88 11.48
N ALA A 237 -12.43 28.66 11.72
CA ALA A 237 -11.10 28.42 12.26
C ALA A 237 -10.01 29.08 11.40
N SER A 238 -10.08 28.92 10.07
CA SER A 238 -9.15 29.52 9.12
C SER A 238 -9.10 31.05 9.13
N GLN A 239 -10.18 31.70 9.58
CA GLN A 239 -10.27 33.17 9.64
C GLN A 239 -9.69 33.74 10.94
N HIS A 240 -9.59 32.93 11.99
CA HIS A 240 -9.26 33.40 13.35
C HIS A 240 -8.01 32.76 13.95
N LEU A 241 -7.51 31.66 13.40
CA LEU A 241 -6.34 30.93 13.88
C LEU A 241 -5.27 30.86 12.80
N SER A 242 -4.01 30.66 13.22
CA SER A 242 -2.95 30.34 12.26
C SER A 242 -3.07 28.88 11.82
N ASP A 243 -2.59 28.56 10.62
CA ASP A 243 -2.66 27.20 10.09
C ASP A 243 -1.84 26.20 10.90
N ALA A 244 -0.77 26.65 11.54
CA ALA A 244 0.03 25.85 12.47
C ALA A 244 -0.80 25.49 13.71
N ASP A 245 -1.55 26.44 14.27
CA ASP A 245 -2.40 26.19 15.44
C ASP A 245 -3.55 25.23 15.10
N ILE A 246 -4.15 25.37 13.92
CA ILE A 246 -5.21 24.47 13.46
C ILE A 246 -4.65 23.05 13.30
N LEU A 247 -3.48 22.91 12.67
CA LEU A 247 -2.83 21.62 12.45
C LEU A 247 -2.44 20.94 13.78
N GLU A 248 -1.83 21.68 14.70
CA GLU A 248 -1.43 21.15 16.02
C GLU A 248 -2.66 20.65 16.79
N ASN A 249 -3.74 21.43 16.80
CA ASN A 249 -4.98 21.06 17.46
C ASN A 249 -5.63 19.82 16.83
N VAL A 250 -5.72 19.75 15.49
CA VAL A 250 -6.27 18.59 14.79
C VAL A 250 -5.44 17.33 15.07
N HIS A 251 -4.11 17.41 14.97
CA HIS A 251 -3.22 16.29 15.31
C HIS A 251 -3.39 15.84 16.76
N LYS A 252 -3.42 16.78 17.70
CA LYS A 252 -3.64 16.49 19.12
C LYS A 252 -4.93 15.73 19.34
N TRP A 253 -6.03 16.14 18.71
CA TRP A 253 -7.33 15.47 18.89
C TRP A 253 -7.42 14.12 18.19
N ILE A 254 -6.75 13.93 17.06
CA ILE A 254 -6.62 12.60 16.44
C ILE A 254 -5.90 11.65 17.40
N GLN A 255 -4.81 12.11 18.02
CA GLN A 255 -4.06 11.31 19.01
C GLN A 255 -4.90 11.06 20.28
N GLU A 256 -5.60 12.07 20.82
CA GLU A 256 -6.54 11.89 21.95
C GLU A 256 -7.61 10.84 21.63
N ASN A 257 -8.19 10.87 20.43
CA ASN A 257 -9.20 9.89 20.03
C ASN A 257 -8.59 8.48 19.91
N LYS A 258 -7.39 8.36 19.33
CA LYS A 258 -6.65 7.09 19.29
C LYS A 258 -6.38 6.55 20.69
N LEU A 259 -6.07 7.41 21.67
CA LEU A 259 -5.76 7.01 23.05
C LEU A 259 -6.99 6.92 23.97
N SER A 260 -8.18 7.24 23.47
CA SER A 260 -9.41 7.28 24.28
C SER A 260 -9.79 5.94 24.90
N PHE A 261 -9.33 4.82 24.32
CA PHE A 261 -9.55 3.48 24.87
C PHE A 261 -8.72 3.23 26.14
N LEU A 262 -7.53 3.83 26.27
CA LEU A 262 -6.69 3.73 27.46
C LEU A 262 -7.32 4.50 28.61
N ILE A 263 -7.74 5.74 28.33
CA ILE A 263 -8.36 6.62 29.33
C ILE A 263 -9.63 5.96 29.87
N LYS A 264 -10.49 5.43 28.99
CA LYS A 264 -11.68 4.67 29.41
C LYS A 264 -11.34 3.46 30.26
N ALA A 265 -10.33 2.67 29.88
CA ALA A 265 -9.94 1.47 30.64
C ALA A 265 -9.36 1.79 32.03
N VAL A 266 -8.75 2.97 32.21
CA VAL A 266 -8.16 3.41 33.48
C VAL A 266 -9.17 4.13 34.37
N ASP A 267 -10.07 4.94 33.80
CA ASP A 267 -11.03 5.75 34.57
C ASP A 267 -12.24 4.95 35.07
N SER A 268 -12.64 3.86 34.41
CA SER A 268 -13.71 3.01 34.96
C SER A 268 -13.18 2.17 36.13
N GLY A 269 -13.52 2.57 37.35
CA GLY A 269 -13.11 1.88 38.59
C GLY A 269 -13.53 0.40 38.73
N ASN A 270 -14.30 -0.14 37.79
CA ASN A 270 -14.73 -1.54 37.71
C ASN A 270 -14.10 -2.32 36.52
N THR A 271 -13.05 -1.80 35.89
CA THR A 271 -12.43 -2.46 34.74
C THR A 271 -11.64 -3.69 35.18
N PRO A 272 -11.91 -4.90 34.65
CA PRO A 272 -11.15 -6.09 35.01
C PRO A 272 -9.69 -5.98 34.51
N LEU A 273 -8.76 -6.51 35.30
CA LEU A 273 -7.30 -6.40 35.05
C LEU A 273 -6.88 -6.83 33.64
N ASN A 274 -7.59 -7.79 33.04
CA ASN A 274 -7.33 -8.25 31.67
C ASN A 274 -7.58 -7.17 30.61
N GLN A 275 -8.58 -6.31 30.79
CA GLN A 275 -8.88 -5.20 29.87
C GLN A 275 -7.83 -4.08 30.01
N ILE A 276 -7.30 -3.87 31.21
CA ILE A 276 -6.19 -2.93 31.44
C ILE A 276 -4.93 -3.44 30.73
N VAL A 277 -4.63 -4.73 30.84
CA VAL A 277 -3.49 -5.36 30.15
C VAL A 277 -3.65 -5.31 28.63
N ASP A 278 -4.83 -5.61 28.08
CA ASP A 278 -5.11 -5.52 26.63
C ASP A 278 -4.95 -4.07 26.12
N ALA A 279 -5.43 -3.08 26.89
CA ALA A 279 -5.24 -1.68 26.55
C ALA A 279 -3.76 -1.28 26.50
N ILE A 280 -2.95 -1.70 27.49
CA ILE A 280 -1.50 -1.43 27.50
C ILE A 280 -0.78 -2.10 26.32
N LEU A 281 -1.17 -3.32 25.96
CA LEU A 281 -0.60 -4.03 24.80
C LEU A 281 -0.94 -3.34 23.48
N ARG A 282 -2.20 -2.91 23.30
CA ARG A 282 -2.62 -2.13 22.13
C ARG A 282 -1.87 -0.81 22.01
N TYR A 283 -1.63 -0.12 23.13
CA TYR A 283 -0.83 1.10 23.14
C TYR A 283 0.60 0.84 22.67
N ARG A 284 1.27 -0.20 23.19
CA ARG A 284 2.63 -0.55 22.77
C ARG A 284 2.73 -0.89 21.29
N ALA A 285 1.72 -1.57 20.72
CA ALA A 285 1.67 -1.86 19.30
C ALA A 285 1.50 -0.59 18.43
N LEU A 286 0.70 0.38 18.90
CA LEU A 286 0.52 1.67 18.25
C LEU A 286 1.79 2.54 18.32
N THR A 287 2.50 2.57 19.44
CA THR A 287 3.74 3.35 19.58
C THR A 287 4.95 2.68 18.93
N GLY A 288 4.98 1.35 18.87
CA GLY A 288 6.09 0.60 18.27
C GLY A 288 6.16 0.72 16.74
N SER A 289 5.04 1.05 16.09
CA SER A 289 5.00 1.36 14.65
C SER A 289 5.53 2.76 14.33
N ASP A 290 5.28 3.75 15.21
CA ASP A 290 5.78 5.12 15.04
C ASP A 290 7.31 5.24 15.28
N THR A 291 7.92 4.37 16.09
CA THR A 291 9.38 4.40 16.37
C THR A 291 10.28 3.83 15.27
N THR A 292 9.71 3.28 14.18
CA THR A 292 10.49 2.71 13.07
C THR A 292 10.70 3.67 11.89
N LEU A 293 10.25 4.92 12.02
CA LEU A 293 10.38 5.98 11.00
C LEU A 293 11.27 7.15 11.47
N ALA A 294 12.38 6.85 12.15
CA ALA A 294 13.44 7.81 12.46
C ALA A 294 14.79 7.32 11.90
#